data_AF-A0AAQ1MBP5-F1
#
_entry.id   AF-A0AAQ1MBP5-F1
#
_cell.length_a   1.000
_cell.length_b   1.000
_cell.length_c   1.000
_cell.angle_alpha   90.00
_cell.angle_beta   90.00
_cell.angle_gamma   90.00
#
_symmetry.space_group_name_H-M   'P 1'
#
loop_
_entity.id
_entity.type
_entity.pdbx_description
1 polymer ?
#
loop_
_entity_poly.entity_id
_entity_poly.type
_entity_poly.pdbx_seq_one_letter_code
_entity_poly.pdbx_strand_id
1 'polypeptide(L)'
;MSISNWNDYGYGIRTDNLQIKSEESLGELVSMAPKLKAEMDAYFEEQEISELTMEDYLGYDTEYDYQLASLMRLVIKEAEGIDLVPCDDLNAWNYLLYMPSYPWRMSETDLRLTEEKLDEIFQKYFSVVTDDEISPTYLNLENGD
;
A
#
# COMPACT_ATOMS: atom_id res chain seq x y z
N MET A 1 11.25 -31.51 -8.53
CA MET A 1 10.65 -30.16 -8.52
C MET A 1 11.75 -29.23 -8.05
N SER A 2 12.11 -28.24 -8.86
CA SER A 2 13.00 -27.16 -8.42
C SER A 2 12.07 -26.10 -7.85
N ILE A 3 12.12 -25.89 -6.54
CA ILE A 3 11.50 -24.71 -5.91
C ILE A 3 12.28 -23.52 -6.47
N SER A 4 11.57 -22.58 -7.10
CA SER A 4 12.18 -21.35 -7.60
C SER A 4 11.92 -20.28 -6.56
N ASN A 5 12.94 -19.90 -5.80
CA ASN A 5 12.85 -18.78 -4.89
C ASN A 5 13.14 -17.49 -5.67
N TRP A 6 12.32 -16.46 -5.49
CA TRP A 6 12.65 -15.09 -5.89
C TRP A 6 12.72 -14.20 -4.65
N ASN A 7 13.24 -12.99 -4.83
CA ASN A 7 13.38 -12.05 -3.75
C ASN A 7 12.84 -10.69 -4.17
N ASP A 8 12.04 -10.08 -3.30
CA ASP A 8 11.59 -8.70 -3.46
C ASP A 8 12.46 -7.79 -2.60
N TYR A 9 13.15 -6.87 -3.28
CA TYR A 9 14.07 -5.91 -2.66
C TYR A 9 13.51 -4.51 -2.79
N GLY A 10 13.35 -3.81 -1.68
CA GLY A 10 12.82 -2.46 -1.69
C GLY A 10 12.96 -1.74 -0.37
N TYR A 11 12.51 -0.49 -0.37
CA TYR A 11 12.42 0.35 0.82
C TYR A 11 10.96 0.49 1.24
N GLY A 12 10.61 0.09 2.46
CA GLY A 12 9.21 0.10 2.86
C GLY A 12 8.97 -0.47 4.25
N ILE A 13 7.74 -0.89 4.49
CA ILE A 13 7.28 -1.37 5.80
C ILE A 13 6.46 -2.65 5.70
N ARG A 14 6.44 -3.37 6.81
CA ARG A 14 5.43 -4.41 7.05
C ARG A 14 4.11 -3.73 7.43
N THR A 15 3.00 -4.19 6.85
CA THR A 15 1.67 -3.63 7.11
C THR A 15 0.82 -4.51 8.03
N ASP A 16 1.06 -5.83 8.02
CA ASP A 16 0.32 -6.81 8.85
C ASP A 16 0.43 -6.61 10.36
N ASN A 17 1.51 -6.00 10.83
CA ASN A 17 1.74 -5.77 12.25
C ASN A 17 1.13 -4.48 12.76
N LEU A 18 0.48 -3.69 11.89
CA LEU A 18 -0.07 -2.39 12.24
C LEU A 18 -1.51 -2.52 12.74
N GLN A 19 -1.83 -1.81 13.80
CA GLN A 19 -3.18 -1.72 14.32
C GLN A 19 -3.92 -0.56 13.68
N ILE A 20 -4.98 -0.86 12.92
CA ILE A 20 -5.87 0.13 12.31
C ILE A 20 -6.78 0.73 13.41
N LYS A 21 -6.92 2.05 13.43
CA LYS A 21 -7.71 2.78 14.44
C LYS A 21 -9.21 2.53 14.33
N SER A 22 -9.77 2.76 13.16
CA SER A 22 -11.22 2.73 12.91
C SER A 22 -11.55 2.71 11.41
N GLU A 23 -12.77 2.34 11.06
CA GLU A 23 -13.33 2.46 9.71
C GLU A 23 -13.26 3.90 9.19
N GLU A 24 -13.52 4.86 10.07
CA GLU A 24 -13.48 6.29 9.76
C GLU A 24 -12.08 6.72 9.28
N SER A 25 -11.02 6.18 9.88
CA SER A 25 -9.64 6.47 9.48
C SER A 25 -9.31 5.97 8.07
N LEU A 26 -9.89 4.84 7.66
CA LEU A 26 -9.77 4.33 6.28
C LEU A 26 -10.54 5.23 5.31
N GLY A 27 -11.73 5.70 5.69
CA GLY A 27 -12.48 6.68 4.91
C GLY A 27 -11.74 8.03 4.76
N GLU A 28 -11.04 8.48 5.80
CA GLU A 28 -10.17 9.66 5.75
C GLU A 28 -8.99 9.45 4.80
N LEU A 29 -8.33 8.29 4.87
CA LEU A 29 -7.24 7.92 3.95
C LEU A 29 -7.71 7.94 2.50
N VAL A 30 -8.82 7.27 2.18
CA VAL A 30 -9.40 7.23 0.83
C VAL A 30 -9.77 8.63 0.35
N SER A 31 -10.21 9.52 1.24
CA SER A 31 -10.52 10.91 0.90
C SER A 31 -9.31 11.75 0.47
N MET A 32 -8.07 11.26 0.70
CA MET A 32 -6.86 11.89 0.17
C MET A 32 -6.63 11.61 -1.33
N ALA A 33 -7.36 10.64 -1.90
CA ALA A 33 -7.30 10.21 -3.30
C ALA A 33 -8.70 10.34 -3.93
N PRO A 34 -9.11 11.52 -4.41
CA PRO A 34 -10.49 11.80 -4.79
C PRO A 34 -11.00 10.99 -5.99
N LYS A 35 -10.14 10.55 -6.91
CA LYS A 35 -10.55 9.70 -8.04
C LYS A 35 -10.82 8.28 -7.55
N LEU A 36 -9.89 7.71 -6.78
CA LEU A 36 -10.06 6.41 -6.13
C LEU A 36 -11.32 6.40 -5.27
N LYS A 37 -11.55 7.45 -4.48
CA LYS A 37 -12.77 7.59 -3.69
C LYS A 37 -14.02 7.51 -4.55
N ALA A 38 -14.07 8.25 -5.67
CA ALA A 38 -15.22 8.21 -6.56
C ALA A 38 -15.43 6.83 -7.20
N GLU A 39 -14.36 6.11 -7.51
CA GLU A 39 -14.43 4.73 -8.01
C GLU A 39 -14.94 3.75 -6.94
N MET A 40 -14.43 3.86 -5.70
CA MET A 40 -14.88 3.08 -4.56
C MET A 40 -16.36 3.35 -4.23
N ASP A 41 -16.76 4.62 -4.16
CA ASP A 41 -18.14 5.01 -3.90
C ASP A 41 -19.10 4.42 -4.96
N ALA A 42 -18.72 4.47 -6.24
CA ALA A 42 -19.51 3.88 -7.33
C ALA A 42 -19.58 2.34 -7.20
N TYR A 43 -18.47 1.68 -6.90
CA TYR A 43 -18.43 0.24 -6.69
C TYR A 43 -19.31 -0.21 -5.53
N PHE A 44 -19.23 0.47 -4.39
CA PHE A 44 -20.03 0.15 -3.21
C PHE A 44 -21.52 0.43 -3.42
N GLU A 45 -21.87 1.48 -4.18
CA GLU A 45 -23.25 1.73 -4.61
C GLU A 45 -23.78 0.59 -5.49
N GLU A 46 -22.98 0.07 -6.43
CA GLU A 46 -23.35 -1.08 -7.26
C GLU A 46 -23.53 -2.38 -6.47
N GLN A 47 -22.79 -2.56 -5.37
CA GLN A 47 -22.92 -3.72 -4.47
C GLN A 47 -24.05 -3.56 -3.44
N GLU A 48 -24.80 -2.44 -3.47
CA GLU A 48 -25.85 -2.10 -2.49
C GLU A 48 -25.34 -2.08 -1.04
N ILE A 49 -24.05 -1.75 -0.84
CA ILE A 49 -23.44 -1.65 0.49
C ILE A 49 -23.77 -0.27 1.07
N SER A 50 -24.52 -0.26 2.17
CA SER A 50 -25.02 0.97 2.79
C SER A 50 -24.18 1.47 3.96
N GLU A 51 -23.44 0.59 4.61
CA GLU A 51 -22.52 0.90 5.71
C GLU A 51 -21.19 0.21 5.44
N LEU A 52 -20.13 1.01 5.22
CA LEU A 52 -18.80 0.50 4.93
C LEU A 52 -18.10 0.07 6.21
N THR A 53 -17.64 -1.18 6.22
CA THR A 53 -16.82 -1.77 7.28
C THR A 53 -15.34 -1.73 6.91
N MET A 54 -14.45 -2.05 7.86
CA MET A 54 -13.02 -2.19 7.56
C MET A 54 -12.78 -3.24 6.47
N GLU A 55 -13.53 -4.34 6.49
CA GLU A 55 -13.40 -5.43 5.52
C GLU A 55 -13.74 -4.96 4.11
N ASP A 56 -14.73 -4.07 3.95
CA ASP A 56 -15.10 -3.52 2.65
C ASP A 56 -13.97 -2.63 2.07
N TYR A 57 -13.32 -1.82 2.91
CA TYR A 57 -12.17 -1.00 2.49
C TYR A 57 -10.94 -1.84 2.17
N LEU A 58 -10.59 -2.79 3.03
CA LEU A 58 -9.38 -3.61 2.89
C LEU A 58 -9.53 -4.66 1.78
N GLY A 59 -10.76 -5.10 1.51
CA GLY A 59 -11.10 -6.04 0.45
C GLY A 59 -11.42 -5.40 -0.90
N TYR A 60 -11.33 -4.06 -1.02
CA TYR A 60 -11.61 -3.37 -2.28
C TYR A 60 -10.59 -3.69 -3.38
N ASP A 61 -9.35 -4.05 -3.04
CA ASP A 61 -8.36 -4.39 -4.06
C ASP A 61 -8.72 -5.69 -4.77
N THR A 62 -9.04 -5.56 -6.06
CA THR A 62 -9.55 -6.62 -6.93
C THR A 62 -8.45 -7.46 -7.57
N GLU A 63 -7.19 -7.03 -7.49
CA GLU A 63 -6.07 -7.75 -8.12
C GLU A 63 -5.20 -8.49 -7.10
N TYR A 64 -5.03 -7.95 -5.89
CA TYR A 64 -4.15 -8.51 -4.87
C TYR A 64 -4.75 -8.40 -3.47
N ASP A 65 -4.82 -9.53 -2.75
CA ASP A 65 -5.37 -9.61 -1.38
C ASP A 65 -4.31 -9.26 -0.31
N TYR A 66 -3.69 -8.08 -0.44
CA TYR A 66 -2.69 -7.55 0.50
C TYR A 66 -3.26 -6.48 1.45
N GLN A 67 -4.60 -6.40 1.54
CA GLN A 67 -5.35 -5.59 2.50
C GLN A 67 -4.87 -4.13 2.56
N LEU A 68 -4.30 -3.70 3.70
CA LEU A 68 -3.87 -2.33 3.93
C LEU A 68 -2.76 -1.89 2.96
N ALA A 69 -1.86 -2.80 2.57
CA ALA A 69 -0.77 -2.47 1.64
C ALA A 69 -1.32 -2.08 0.27
N SER A 70 -2.32 -2.84 -0.21
CA SER A 70 -3.03 -2.57 -1.45
C SER A 70 -3.76 -1.23 -1.44
N LEU A 71 -4.53 -0.95 -0.38
CA LEU A 71 -5.24 0.32 -0.26
C LEU A 71 -4.28 1.52 -0.23
N MET A 72 -3.21 1.42 0.56
CA MET A 72 -2.18 2.45 0.66
C MET A 72 -1.49 2.71 -0.68
N ARG A 73 -1.17 1.64 -1.43
CA ARG A 73 -0.64 1.77 -2.79
C ARG A 73 -1.55 2.62 -3.67
N LEU A 74 -2.84 2.31 -3.73
CA LEU A 74 -3.79 3.01 -4.59
C LEU A 74 -3.87 4.50 -4.22
N VAL A 75 -3.96 4.80 -2.93
CA VAL A 75 -4.03 6.18 -2.42
C VAL A 75 -2.75 6.96 -2.74
N ILE A 76 -1.57 6.41 -2.42
CA ILE A 76 -0.28 7.06 -2.64
C ILE A 76 0.01 7.22 -4.13
N LYS A 77 -0.36 6.23 -4.96
CA LYS A 77 -0.18 6.29 -6.41
C LYS A 77 -0.98 7.43 -7.03
N GLU A 78 -2.22 7.63 -6.61
CA GLU A 78 -3.01 8.77 -7.08
C GLU A 78 -2.45 10.10 -6.54
N ALA A 79 -2.18 10.18 -5.24
CA ALA A 79 -1.90 11.44 -4.57
C ALA A 79 -0.47 11.95 -4.80
N GLU A 80 0.52 11.06 -4.84
CA GLU A 80 1.94 11.40 -4.97
C GLU A 80 2.52 10.99 -6.33
N GLY A 81 1.82 10.16 -7.12
CA GLY A 81 2.30 9.68 -8.42
C GLY A 81 3.41 8.64 -8.32
N ILE A 82 3.52 7.94 -7.19
CA ILE A 82 4.53 6.91 -6.92
C ILE A 82 3.84 5.56 -6.86
N ASP A 83 4.28 4.61 -7.67
CA ASP A 83 3.74 3.24 -7.65
C ASP A 83 4.55 2.39 -6.67
N LEU A 84 3.96 2.12 -5.52
CA LEU A 84 4.49 1.17 -4.54
C LEU A 84 4.06 -0.26 -4.91
N VAL A 85 4.78 -1.25 -4.40
CA VAL A 85 4.53 -2.67 -4.66
C VAL A 85 4.10 -3.34 -3.36
N PRO A 86 2.85 -3.80 -3.26
CA PRO A 86 2.42 -4.66 -2.18
C PRO A 86 2.93 -6.08 -2.46
N CYS A 87 3.46 -6.74 -1.45
CA CYS A 87 4.01 -8.09 -1.57
C CYS A 87 4.00 -8.80 -0.23
N ASP A 88 4.18 -10.11 -0.27
CA ASP A 88 4.36 -10.97 0.89
C ASP A 88 5.76 -11.61 0.94
N ASP A 89 6.02 -12.31 2.04
CA ASP A 89 7.19 -13.18 2.23
C ASP A 89 6.76 -14.64 2.42
N LEU A 90 7.72 -15.56 2.56
CA LEU A 90 7.46 -16.98 2.87
C LEU A 90 6.59 -17.23 4.12
N ASN A 91 6.41 -16.25 5.02
CA ASN A 91 5.55 -16.35 6.19
C ASN A 91 4.14 -15.76 5.94
N ALA A 92 3.83 -15.37 4.70
CA ALA A 92 2.61 -14.68 4.30
C ALA A 92 2.36 -13.38 5.08
N TRP A 93 3.43 -12.65 5.41
CA TRP A 93 3.30 -11.31 5.97
C TRP A 93 3.23 -10.28 4.87
N ASN A 94 2.30 -9.33 4.93
CA ASN A 94 2.18 -8.31 3.90
C ASN A 94 3.10 -7.11 4.19
N TYR A 95 3.63 -6.58 3.10
CA TYR A 95 4.53 -5.45 3.05
C TYR A 95 4.10 -4.49 1.95
N LEU A 96 4.54 -3.24 2.08
CA LEU A 96 4.43 -2.24 1.03
C LEU A 96 5.81 -1.66 0.76
N LEU A 97 6.34 -1.89 -0.43
CA LEU A 97 7.71 -1.55 -0.80
C LEU A 97 7.76 -0.53 -1.94
N TYR A 98 8.72 0.39 -1.85
CA TYR A 98 9.24 1.09 -3.01
C TYR A 98 10.35 0.24 -3.66
N MET A 99 10.12 -0.19 -4.90
CA MET A 99 11.08 -0.96 -5.68
C MET A 99 11.60 -0.13 -6.85
N PRO A 100 12.86 0.33 -6.83
CA PRO A 100 13.38 1.17 -7.88
C PRO A 100 13.45 0.40 -9.21
N SER A 101 13.01 1.06 -10.28
CA SER A 101 13.12 0.56 -11.64
C SER A 101 14.41 1.04 -12.32
N TYR A 102 14.72 0.50 -13.49
CA TYR A 102 15.82 1.02 -14.31
C TYR A 102 15.57 2.50 -14.67
N PRO A 103 16.61 3.36 -14.72
CA PRO A 103 16.45 4.80 -14.95
C PRO A 103 15.64 5.17 -16.21
N TRP A 104 15.70 4.37 -17.27
CA TRP A 104 14.93 4.60 -18.52
C TRP A 104 13.47 4.11 -18.47
N ARG A 105 13.03 3.56 -17.33
CA ARG A 105 11.64 3.18 -17.04
C ARG A 105 11.04 3.96 -15.87
N MET A 106 11.87 4.71 -15.13
CA MET A 106 11.43 5.55 -14.01
C MET A 106 10.65 6.77 -14.51
N SER A 107 9.62 7.17 -13.76
CA SER A 107 8.94 8.44 -13.98
C SER A 107 9.82 9.63 -13.57
N GLU A 108 9.44 10.85 -13.96
CA GLU A 108 10.13 12.05 -13.46
C GLU A 108 10.03 12.19 -11.93
N THR A 109 8.93 11.71 -11.35
CA THR A 109 8.71 11.67 -9.90
C THR A 109 9.70 10.73 -9.23
N ASP A 110 9.83 9.51 -9.75
CA ASP A 110 10.78 8.50 -9.26
C ASP A 110 12.23 9.01 -9.29
N LEU A 111 12.62 9.72 -10.35
CA LEU A 111 13.98 10.24 -10.50
C LEU A 111 14.34 11.32 -9.48
N ARG A 112 13.34 11.97 -8.85
CA ARG A 112 13.53 13.00 -7.82
C ARG A 112 13.28 12.48 -6.41
N LEU A 113 12.90 11.21 -6.29
CA LEU A 113 12.59 10.60 -5.02
C LEU A 113 13.86 10.44 -4.19
N THR A 114 13.75 10.71 -2.90
CA THR A 114 14.80 10.44 -1.92
C THR A 114 14.24 9.57 -0.80
N GLU A 115 15.12 8.96 -0.01
CA GLU A 115 14.73 8.17 1.16
C GLU A 115 13.91 9.02 2.14
N GLU A 116 14.35 10.24 2.42
CA GLU A 116 13.65 11.15 3.33
C GLU A 116 12.27 11.52 2.79
N LYS A 117 12.12 11.63 1.46
CA LYS A 117 10.83 11.92 0.87
C LYS A 117 9.88 10.74 0.95
N LEU A 118 10.39 9.52 0.78
CA LEU A 118 9.62 8.31 1.02
C LEU A 118 9.18 8.22 2.47
N ASP A 119 10.07 8.49 3.43
CA ASP A 119 9.72 8.53 4.86
C ASP A 119 8.60 9.50 5.15
N GLU A 120 8.70 10.74 4.65
CA GLU A 120 7.62 11.73 4.79
C GLU A 120 6.29 11.23 4.24
N ILE A 121 6.30 10.53 3.11
CA ILE A 121 5.10 9.95 2.49
C ILE A 121 4.56 8.83 3.38
N PHE A 122 5.38 7.85 3.76
CA PHE A 122 4.95 6.76 4.64
C PHE A 122 4.36 7.32 5.95
N GLN A 123 5.03 8.25 6.61
CA GLN A 123 4.51 8.89 7.83
C GLN A 123 3.18 9.61 7.59
N LYS A 124 3.08 10.40 6.52
CA LYS A 124 1.89 11.20 6.20
C LYS A 124 0.64 10.33 6.03
N TYR A 125 0.73 9.23 5.28
CA TYR A 125 -0.43 8.40 4.97
C TYR A 125 -0.72 7.37 6.08
N PHE A 126 0.30 6.71 6.64
CA PHE A 126 0.07 5.71 7.69
C PHE A 126 -0.39 6.32 9.01
N SER A 127 0.05 7.54 9.36
CA SER A 127 -0.43 8.21 10.58
C SER A 127 -1.94 8.50 10.61
N VAL A 128 -2.58 8.52 9.43
CA VAL A 128 -4.05 8.64 9.33
C VAL A 128 -4.71 7.39 9.92
N VAL A 129 -4.21 6.20 9.55
CA VAL A 129 -4.87 4.92 9.86
C VAL A 129 -4.35 4.20 11.09
N THR A 130 -3.12 4.47 11.53
CA THR A 130 -2.51 3.83 12.71
C THR A 130 -1.77 4.83 13.60
N ASP A 131 -1.72 4.53 14.90
CA ASP A 131 -0.92 5.26 15.90
C ASP A 131 0.44 4.59 16.14
N ASP A 132 0.68 3.44 15.49
CA ASP A 132 1.93 2.71 15.60
C ASP A 132 3.09 3.51 15.00
N GLU A 133 4.28 3.33 15.56
CA GLU A 133 5.49 3.95 15.04
C GLU A 133 5.84 3.32 13.69
N ILE A 134 5.83 4.15 12.65
CA ILE A 134 6.22 3.75 11.29
C ILE A 134 7.72 3.97 11.15
N SER A 135 8.46 2.93 10.78
CA SER A 135 9.89 3.03 10.51
C SER A 135 10.20 2.27 9.22
N PRO A 136 10.12 2.94 8.06
CA PRO A 136 10.53 2.36 6.79
C PRO A 136 11.99 1.91 6.82
N THR A 137 12.28 0.80 6.15
CA THR A 137 13.63 0.24 6.09
C THR A 137 13.84 -0.52 4.79
N TYR A 138 15.10 -0.88 4.53
CA TYR A 138 15.46 -1.75 3.43
C TYR A 138 15.09 -3.19 3.75
N LEU A 139 14.23 -3.77 2.92
CA LEU A 139 13.72 -5.12 3.05
C LEU A 139 14.21 -5.99 1.89
N ASN A 140 14.53 -7.23 2.23
CA ASN A 140 14.84 -8.30 1.30
C ASN A 140 13.94 -9.48 1.67
N LEU A 141 12.85 -9.64 0.93
CA LEU A 141 11.81 -10.62 1.21
C LEU A 141 12.03 -11.83 0.32
N GLU A 142 12.36 -12.96 0.92
CA GLU A 142 12.41 -14.24 0.22
C GLU A 142 10.99 -14.74 -0.03
N ASN A 143 10.73 -15.11 -1.28
CA ASN A 143 9.49 -15.71 -1.76
C ASN A 143 9.80 -17.06 -2.39
N GLY A 144 8.82 -17.98 -2.36
CA GLY A 144 8.99 -19.31 -2.93
C GLY A 144 7.65 -20.01 -3.20
N ASP A 145 7.56 -20.61 -4.39
CA ASP A 145 6.47 -21.48 -4.85
C ASP A 145 6.67 -22.95 -4.44
#